data_AF-R4G832-F1
#
_entry.id   AF-R4G832-F1
#
_cell.length_a   1.000
_cell.length_b   1.000
_cell.length_c   1.000
_cell.angle_alpha   90.00
_cell.angle_beta   90.00
_cell.angle_gamma   90.00
#
_symmetry.space_group_name_H-M   'P 1'
#
loop_
_entity.id
_entity.type
_entity.pdbx_description
1 polymer ?
#
loop_
_entity_poly.entity_id
_entity_poly.type
_entity_poly.pdbx_seq_one_letter_code
_entity_poly.pdbx_strand_id
1 'polypeptide(L)'
;MFTFGNFSKNCEGYCDERIDESNLAPAVEIKSDPLRQPNQDTHHFKINEIDIHYLDQTKILQNLIKTDSSIMEAEKNHSDLVEGVYEGGLKIWECTYDVANYLCNQNRILLSGKHVLDLGCGLGILGILAYKLGAANVHYQDYNEGIIKHLTIPNVMINGEKIEKSRFWSGDWKNFIEVNDLKYDVILTSETIYNPRNQKKLLEALKTLLKPDGTIILAGKSYYFGVGGGMKQFLDLVEKDRTLCYENLWESAEGIDLVGF
;
A
#
# COMPACT_ATOMS: atom_id res chain seq x y z
N MET A 1 11.30 27.72 9.00
CA MET A 1 11.89 28.52 7.90
C MET A 1 12.79 27.57 7.13
N PHE A 2 12.28 26.97 6.05
CA PHE A 2 13.06 26.08 5.19
C PHE A 2 13.15 26.72 3.81
N THR A 3 14.37 26.94 3.36
CA THR A 3 14.73 27.63 2.11
C THR A 3 14.59 26.68 0.92
N PHE A 4 13.79 27.10 -0.06
CA PHE A 4 13.58 26.40 -1.32
C PHE A 4 14.69 26.73 -2.33
N GLY A 5 15.28 25.71 -2.92
CA GLY A 5 16.11 25.84 -4.11
C GLY A 5 15.22 26.10 -5.34
N ASN A 6 15.52 27.15 -6.08
CA ASN A 6 14.84 27.55 -7.31
C ASN A 6 14.85 26.41 -8.36
N PHE A 7 13.67 25.94 -8.75
CA PHE A 7 13.48 25.29 -10.05
C PHE A 7 12.27 25.91 -10.74
N SER A 8 12.54 26.97 -11.50
CA SER A 8 11.70 27.38 -12.62
C SER A 8 12.05 26.51 -13.83
N LYS A 9 11.10 25.74 -14.36
CA LYS A 9 10.74 25.75 -15.79
C LYS A 9 9.60 24.77 -16.11
N ASN A 10 8.52 25.39 -16.58
CA ASN A 10 7.60 24.97 -17.64
C ASN A 10 6.79 23.69 -17.47
N CYS A 11 5.56 23.89 -16.99
CA CYS A 11 4.40 23.07 -17.36
C CYS A 11 4.10 23.30 -18.85
N GLU A 12 4.30 22.30 -19.70
CA GLU A 12 3.59 22.13 -20.98
C GLU A 12 3.93 20.74 -21.54
N GLY A 13 2.91 19.90 -21.72
CA GLY A 13 3.03 18.59 -22.38
C GLY A 13 2.48 17.43 -21.54
N TYR A 14 1.21 17.07 -21.74
CA TYR A 14 0.73 15.73 -21.43
C TYR A 14 1.35 14.79 -22.48
N CYS A 15 2.59 14.37 -22.22
CA CYS A 15 3.24 13.33 -23.01
C CYS A 15 2.64 11.99 -22.58
N ASP A 16 1.85 11.37 -23.46
CA ASP A 16 1.52 9.94 -23.41
C ASP A 16 2.80 9.15 -23.72
N GLU A 17 3.75 9.18 -22.78
CA GLU A 17 4.90 8.29 -22.80
C GLU A 17 4.38 6.90 -22.45
N ARG A 18 4.28 6.05 -23.47
CA ARG A 18 3.98 4.62 -23.34
C ARG A 18 4.81 4.05 -22.18
N ILE A 19 4.12 3.49 -21.18
CA ILE A 19 4.75 2.74 -20.09
C ILE A 19 5.60 1.65 -20.75
N ASP A 20 6.90 1.61 -20.44
CA ASP A 20 7.77 0.52 -20.85
C ASP A 20 7.38 -0.72 -20.03
N GLU A 21 6.41 -1.49 -20.54
CA GLU A 21 5.92 -2.71 -19.89
C GLU A 21 6.92 -3.88 -19.96
N SER A 22 8.10 -3.69 -20.59
CA SER A 22 9.05 -4.78 -20.83
C SER A 22 9.81 -5.25 -19.59
N ASN A 23 9.74 -4.52 -18.47
CA ASN A 23 10.49 -4.79 -17.22
C ASN A 23 9.63 -4.78 -15.94
N LEU A 24 8.33 -5.07 -16.01
CA LEU A 24 7.48 -5.13 -14.80
C LEU A 24 7.90 -6.29 -13.89
N ALA A 25 8.01 -6.03 -12.57
CA ALA A 25 8.37 -7.07 -11.61
C ALA A 25 7.36 -8.23 -11.63
N PRO A 26 7.82 -9.49 -11.75
CA PRO A 26 6.93 -10.64 -11.78
C PRO A 26 6.20 -10.79 -10.44
N ALA A 27 4.94 -11.23 -10.49
CA ALA A 27 4.17 -11.47 -9.29
C ALA A 27 4.45 -12.86 -8.72
N VAL A 28 4.84 -12.93 -7.45
CA VAL A 28 5.23 -14.18 -6.79
C VAL A 28 4.55 -14.30 -5.44
N GLU A 29 3.96 -15.47 -5.16
CA GLU A 29 3.45 -15.78 -3.83
C GLU A 29 4.62 -16.18 -2.92
N ILE A 30 4.77 -15.45 -1.83
CA ILE A 30 5.82 -15.68 -0.84
C ILE A 30 5.22 -16.47 0.31
N LYS A 31 5.77 -17.67 0.56
CA LYS A 31 5.34 -18.51 1.68
C LYS A 31 6.01 -18.05 2.96
N SER A 32 5.21 -17.88 4.02
CA SER A 32 5.70 -17.64 5.37
C SER A 32 6.34 -18.91 5.95
N ASP A 33 7.43 -18.75 6.71
CA ASP A 33 7.97 -19.82 7.56
C ASP A 33 7.52 -19.59 9.01
N PRO A 34 6.50 -20.31 9.50
CA PRO A 34 5.94 -20.09 10.84
C PRO A 34 6.92 -20.42 11.98
N LEU A 35 8.02 -21.13 11.71
CA LEU A 35 9.03 -21.47 12.72
C LEU A 35 10.03 -20.34 12.96
N ARG A 36 10.07 -19.35 12.08
CA ARG A 36 11.01 -18.22 12.18
C ARG A 36 10.38 -17.08 12.97
N GLN A 37 10.60 -17.05 14.28
CA GLN A 37 10.21 -15.88 15.07
C GLN A 37 11.20 -14.73 14.91
N PRO A 38 10.74 -13.49 14.68
CA PRO A 38 11.63 -12.34 14.66
C PRO A 38 12.06 -12.01 16.09
N ASN A 39 13.34 -12.20 16.40
CA ASN A 39 13.94 -11.74 17.66
C ASN A 39 14.56 -10.36 17.43
N GLN A 40 13.72 -9.33 17.35
CA GLN A 40 14.11 -7.97 16.98
C GLN A 40 13.28 -6.93 17.74
N ASP A 41 13.83 -5.71 17.84
CA ASP A 41 13.15 -4.57 18.46
C ASP A 41 11.90 -4.19 17.64
N THR A 42 10.87 -3.73 18.34
CA THR A 42 9.59 -3.34 17.74
C THR A 42 9.19 -1.93 18.15
N HIS A 43 8.46 -1.27 17.26
CA HIS A 43 7.71 -0.05 17.51
C HIS A 43 6.22 -0.36 17.58
N HIS A 44 5.44 0.64 17.99
CA HIS A 44 4.01 0.53 18.21
C HIS A 44 3.26 1.52 17.33
N PHE A 45 2.29 1.01 16.56
CA PHE A 45 1.25 1.78 15.93
C PHE A 45 0.00 1.65 16.81
N LYS A 46 -0.37 2.75 17.50
CA LYS A 46 -1.48 2.75 18.45
C LYS A 46 -2.66 3.53 17.91
N ILE A 47 -3.83 2.93 18.00
CA ILE A 47 -5.08 3.56 17.65
C ILE A 47 -6.21 3.09 18.56
N ASN A 48 -6.80 4.01 19.32
CA ASN A 48 -7.71 3.69 20.41
C ASN A 48 -7.11 2.62 21.35
N GLU A 49 -7.82 1.51 21.59
CA GLU A 49 -7.37 0.36 22.36
C GLU A 49 -6.55 -0.67 21.56
N ILE A 50 -6.37 -0.46 20.25
CA ILE A 50 -5.62 -1.37 19.38
C ILE A 50 -4.15 -0.96 19.36
N ASP A 51 -3.28 -1.92 19.64
CA ASP A 51 -1.83 -1.78 19.60
C ASP A 51 -1.28 -2.77 18.56
N ILE A 52 -0.62 -2.25 17.53
CA ILE A 52 0.00 -3.02 16.45
C ILE A 52 1.52 -2.89 16.59
N HIS A 53 2.18 -4.02 16.77
CA HIS A 53 3.63 -4.07 16.86
C HIS A 53 4.22 -4.20 15.45
N TYR A 54 5.28 -3.47 15.14
CA TYR A 54 6.01 -3.63 13.88
C TYR A 54 7.51 -3.52 14.10
N LEU A 55 8.28 -4.20 13.28
CA LEU A 55 9.74 -4.25 13.41
C LEU A 55 10.39 -2.88 13.21
N ASP A 56 11.43 -2.60 14.01
CA ASP A 56 12.34 -1.49 13.76
C ASP A 56 13.08 -1.70 12.43
N GLN A 57 12.85 -0.80 11.49
CA GLN A 57 13.35 -0.92 10.13
C GLN A 57 14.85 -0.64 10.04
N THR A 58 15.46 0.03 11.01
CA THR A 58 16.86 0.49 10.94
C THR A 58 17.83 -0.67 10.76
N LYS A 59 17.64 -1.75 11.51
CA LYS A 59 18.49 -2.95 11.45
C LYS A 59 18.24 -3.77 10.19
N ILE A 60 16.99 -3.78 9.72
CA ILE A 60 16.56 -4.55 8.54
C ILE A 60 17.03 -3.85 7.27
N LEU A 61 16.94 -2.53 7.24
CA LEU A 61 17.39 -1.69 6.14
C LEU A 61 18.86 -1.92 5.81
N GLN A 62 19.73 -1.99 6.82
CA GLN A 62 21.15 -2.29 6.60
C GLN A 62 21.40 -3.65 5.95
N ASN A 63 20.53 -4.63 6.19
CA ASN A 63 20.62 -5.94 5.56
C ASN A 63 20.00 -5.92 4.16
N LEU A 64 18.84 -5.27 3.99
CA LEU A 64 18.17 -5.10 2.71
C LEU A 64 19.06 -4.37 1.69
N ILE A 65 19.71 -3.28 2.09
CA ILE A 65 20.65 -2.52 1.26
C ILE A 65 21.81 -3.39 0.77
N LYS A 66 22.27 -4.36 1.58
CA LYS A 66 23.37 -5.26 1.18
C LYS A 66 22.93 -6.31 0.17
N THR A 67 21.65 -6.67 0.17
CA THR A 67 21.13 -7.79 -0.62
C THR A 67 20.32 -7.35 -1.82
N ASP A 68 19.86 -6.10 -1.84
CA ASP A 68 18.99 -5.56 -2.88
C ASP A 68 19.53 -4.22 -3.39
N SER A 69 20.02 -4.22 -4.63
CA SER A 69 20.59 -3.05 -5.28
C SER A 69 19.56 -1.94 -5.50
N SER A 70 18.27 -2.28 -5.63
CA SER A 70 17.18 -1.30 -5.82
C SER A 70 17.00 -0.43 -4.57
N ILE A 71 16.92 -1.06 -3.41
CA ILE A 71 16.79 -0.42 -2.09
C ILE A 71 18.05 0.39 -1.78
N MET A 72 19.24 -0.13 -2.12
CA MET A 72 20.49 0.59 -1.96
C MET A 72 20.54 1.89 -2.78
N GLU A 73 20.05 1.86 -4.02
CA GLU A 73 20.05 3.04 -4.89
C GLU A 73 19.02 4.08 -4.43
N ALA A 74 17.83 3.65 -3.99
CA ALA A 74 16.83 4.52 -3.38
C ALA A 74 17.40 5.27 -2.17
N GLU A 75 18.03 4.54 -1.24
CA GLU A 75 18.55 5.15 -0.02
C GLU A 75 19.78 6.03 -0.26
N LYS A 76 20.66 5.66 -1.20
CA LYS A 76 21.80 6.52 -1.57
C LYS A 76 21.35 7.89 -2.09
N ASN A 77 20.17 7.95 -2.70
CA ASN A 77 19.58 9.18 -3.21
C ASN A 77 18.69 9.89 -2.18
N HIS A 78 18.61 9.40 -0.93
CA HIS A 78 17.67 9.85 0.10
C HIS A 78 16.23 9.95 -0.44
N SER A 79 15.88 9.01 -1.33
CA SER A 79 14.56 8.93 -1.95
C SER A 79 13.82 7.77 -1.34
N ASP A 80 12.63 8.03 -0.80
CA ASP A 80 11.72 6.98 -0.33
C ASP A 80 11.21 6.10 -1.49
N LEU A 81 11.53 6.44 -2.74
CA LEU A 81 10.96 5.84 -3.93
C LEU A 81 11.89 5.91 -5.15
N VAL A 82 11.94 4.84 -5.93
CA VAL A 82 12.54 4.75 -7.27
C VAL A 82 11.53 4.01 -8.15
N GLU A 83 10.86 4.74 -9.04
CA GLU A 83 9.77 4.20 -9.87
C GLU A 83 10.19 2.92 -10.62
N GLY A 84 9.38 1.86 -10.51
CA GLY A 84 9.61 0.57 -11.17
C GLY A 84 10.78 -0.25 -10.60
N VAL A 85 11.45 0.24 -9.56
CA VAL A 85 12.64 -0.41 -8.98
C VAL A 85 12.46 -0.60 -7.47
N TYR A 86 12.01 0.43 -6.76
CA TYR A 86 11.71 0.42 -5.33
C TYR A 86 10.56 1.39 -5.01
N GLU A 87 9.35 0.87 -4.83
CA GLU A 87 8.15 1.70 -4.63
C GLU A 87 7.90 2.07 -3.14
N GLY A 88 8.94 2.07 -2.30
CA GLY A 88 8.87 2.36 -0.87
C GLY A 88 8.59 1.13 0.02
N GLY A 89 7.83 1.31 1.11
CA GLY A 89 7.37 0.23 2.00
C GLY A 89 8.08 0.13 3.37
N LEU A 90 9.13 0.92 3.61
CA LEU A 90 9.84 0.98 4.90
C LEU A 90 9.19 1.90 5.92
N LYS A 91 8.35 2.84 5.47
CA LYS A 91 7.73 3.86 6.31
C LYS A 91 6.22 3.64 6.42
N ILE A 92 5.66 3.99 7.57
CA ILE A 92 4.22 4.16 7.72
C ILE A 92 3.86 5.56 7.23
N TRP A 93 3.03 5.64 6.20
CA TRP A 93 2.59 6.89 5.63
C TRP A 93 1.41 7.48 6.42
N GLU A 94 1.21 8.79 6.34
CA GLU A 94 0.20 9.52 7.12
C GLU A 94 -1.21 8.98 6.84
N CYS A 95 -1.50 8.71 5.56
CA CYS A 95 -2.78 8.15 5.13
C CYS A 95 -3.10 6.78 5.75
N THR A 96 -2.09 6.02 6.22
CA THR A 96 -2.32 4.76 6.95
C THR A 96 -3.02 5.02 8.29
N TYR A 97 -2.68 6.11 8.97
CA TYR A 97 -3.36 6.53 10.19
C TYR A 97 -4.80 6.98 9.91
N ASP A 98 -5.04 7.63 8.78
CA ASP A 98 -6.39 8.10 8.42
C ASP A 98 -7.34 6.94 8.13
N VAL A 99 -6.89 5.95 7.34
CA VAL A 99 -7.65 4.71 7.12
C VAL A 99 -7.91 4.00 8.44
N ALA A 100 -6.89 3.87 9.29
CA ALA A 100 -7.03 3.23 10.60
C ALA A 100 -8.04 3.97 11.49
N ASN A 101 -7.99 5.31 11.53
CA ASN A 101 -8.92 6.15 12.30
C ASN A 101 -10.35 6.00 11.82
N TYR A 102 -10.57 6.01 10.51
CA TYR A 102 -11.89 5.78 9.94
C TYR A 102 -12.43 4.40 10.31
N LEU A 103 -11.65 3.34 10.11
CA LEU A 103 -12.07 1.97 10.41
C LEU A 103 -12.37 1.79 11.90
N CYS A 104 -11.50 2.29 12.80
CA CYS A 104 -11.68 2.10 14.24
C CYS A 104 -12.81 2.93 14.83
N ASN A 105 -13.00 4.17 14.36
CA ASN A 105 -13.93 5.12 14.99
C ASN A 105 -15.29 5.21 14.29
N GLN A 106 -15.33 4.93 12.98
CA GLN A 106 -16.53 5.18 12.17
C GLN A 106 -17.11 3.90 11.58
N ASN A 107 -16.28 2.92 11.21
CA ASN A 107 -16.76 1.73 10.49
C ASN A 107 -16.13 0.41 10.94
N ARG A 108 -16.12 0.17 12.26
CA ARG A 108 -15.44 -0.98 12.86
C ARG A 108 -15.93 -2.34 12.36
N ILE A 109 -17.22 -2.42 12.00
CA ILE A 109 -17.86 -3.68 11.59
C ILE A 109 -17.53 -4.06 10.14
N LEU A 110 -17.04 -3.12 9.32
CA LEU A 110 -16.78 -3.32 7.89
C LEU A 110 -15.94 -4.57 7.61
N LEU A 111 -14.96 -4.83 8.46
CA LEU A 111 -13.98 -5.91 8.25
C LEU A 111 -14.38 -7.23 8.91
N SER A 112 -15.43 -7.25 9.75
CA SER A 112 -15.78 -8.42 10.52
C SER A 112 -16.22 -9.58 9.62
N GLY A 113 -15.52 -10.72 9.71
CA GLY A 113 -15.77 -11.91 8.91
C GLY A 113 -15.43 -11.77 7.42
N LYS A 114 -14.81 -10.65 6.99
CA LYS A 114 -14.50 -10.38 5.59
C LYS A 114 -13.19 -11.00 5.11
N HIS A 115 -13.10 -11.23 3.81
CA HIS A 115 -11.84 -11.47 3.11
C HIS A 115 -11.27 -10.15 2.62
N VAL A 116 -10.14 -9.75 3.20
CA VAL A 116 -9.55 -8.43 3.00
C VAL A 116 -8.25 -8.53 2.20
N LEU A 117 -8.01 -7.59 1.30
CA LEU A 117 -6.71 -7.37 0.66
C LEU A 117 -6.12 -6.04 1.13
N ASP A 118 -4.88 -6.06 1.59
CA ASP A 118 -4.04 -4.88 1.81
C ASP A 118 -3.14 -4.72 0.57
N LEU A 119 -3.51 -3.81 -0.34
CA LEU A 119 -2.87 -3.61 -1.65
C LEU A 119 -1.88 -2.43 -1.59
N GLY A 120 -0.60 -2.70 -1.87
CA GLY A 120 0.48 -1.77 -1.55
C GLY A 120 0.74 -1.71 -0.05
N CYS A 121 0.85 -2.88 0.60
CA CYS A 121 0.74 -3.00 2.05
C CYS A 121 1.95 -2.47 2.82
N GLY A 122 3.13 -2.36 2.22
CA GLY A 122 4.37 -2.01 2.93
C GLY A 122 4.57 -2.90 4.17
N LEU A 123 4.58 -2.27 5.35
CA LEU A 123 4.74 -2.96 6.64
C LEU A 123 3.55 -3.85 7.05
N GLY A 124 2.42 -3.79 6.34
CA GLY A 124 1.22 -4.61 6.58
C GLY A 124 0.31 -4.11 7.70
N ILE A 125 0.42 -2.83 8.09
CA ILE A 125 -0.31 -2.27 9.25
C ILE A 125 -1.82 -2.37 9.04
N LEU A 126 -2.34 -2.04 7.86
CA LEU A 126 -3.79 -2.08 7.58
C LEU A 126 -4.32 -3.50 7.57
N GLY A 127 -3.58 -4.46 7.02
CA GLY A 127 -3.95 -5.86 7.06
C GLY A 127 -3.93 -6.45 8.47
N ILE A 128 -2.94 -6.09 9.30
CA ILE A 128 -2.90 -6.49 10.72
C ILE A 128 -4.09 -5.88 11.47
N LEU A 129 -4.37 -4.60 11.24
CA LEU A 129 -5.54 -3.93 11.79
C LEU A 129 -6.83 -4.66 11.38
N ALA A 130 -6.94 -5.09 10.12
CA ALA A 130 -8.09 -5.83 9.63
C ALA A 130 -8.33 -7.12 10.41
N TYR A 131 -7.26 -7.87 10.74
CA TYR A 131 -7.39 -9.03 11.61
C TYR A 131 -7.86 -8.66 13.03
N LYS A 132 -7.28 -7.61 13.62
CA LYS A 132 -7.70 -7.11 14.95
C LYS A 132 -9.15 -6.61 14.98
N LEU A 133 -9.67 -6.18 13.83
CA LEU A 133 -11.07 -5.79 13.64
C LEU A 133 -11.99 -6.96 13.21
N GLY A 134 -11.47 -8.19 13.17
CA GLY A 134 -12.26 -9.40 13.02
C GLY A 134 -12.33 -9.97 11.61
N ALA A 135 -11.44 -9.57 10.70
CA ALA A 135 -11.34 -10.20 9.37
C ALA A 135 -11.18 -11.72 9.46
N ALA A 136 -11.81 -12.43 8.52
CA ALA A 136 -11.71 -13.88 8.41
C ALA A 136 -10.36 -14.29 7.83
N ASN A 137 -9.94 -13.58 6.78
CA ASN A 137 -8.73 -13.80 6.00
C ASN A 137 -8.19 -12.44 5.53
N VAL A 138 -6.87 -12.25 5.53
CA VAL A 138 -6.22 -11.04 5.03
C VAL A 138 -5.06 -11.42 4.12
N HIS A 139 -5.06 -10.91 2.90
CA HIS A 139 -3.95 -11.05 1.97
C HIS A 139 -3.19 -9.74 1.83
N TYR A 140 -1.91 -9.83 1.54
CA TYR A 140 -0.99 -8.71 1.50
C TYR A 140 -0.29 -8.71 0.14
N GLN A 141 -0.21 -7.54 -0.48
CA GLN A 141 0.56 -7.36 -1.71
C GLN A 141 1.40 -6.09 -1.63
N ASP A 142 2.66 -6.19 -2.00
CA ASP A 142 3.57 -5.06 -2.20
C ASP A 142 4.36 -5.26 -3.50
N TYR A 143 4.94 -4.20 -4.05
CA TYR A 143 5.82 -4.34 -5.21
C TYR A 143 7.08 -5.15 -4.84
N ASN A 144 7.64 -4.88 -3.66
CA ASN A 144 8.97 -5.31 -3.29
C ASN A 144 8.94 -6.64 -2.52
N GLU A 145 9.55 -7.68 -3.09
CA GLU A 145 9.71 -8.99 -2.44
C GLU A 145 10.44 -8.91 -1.10
N GLY A 146 11.49 -8.07 -1.01
CA GLY A 146 12.24 -7.87 0.22
C GLY A 146 11.38 -7.30 1.36
N ILE A 147 10.45 -6.38 1.05
CA ILE A 147 9.53 -5.81 2.03
C ILE A 147 8.58 -6.89 2.55
N ILE A 148 7.97 -7.68 1.67
CA ILE A 148 7.09 -8.78 2.07
C ILE A 148 7.82 -9.78 2.97
N LYS A 149 9.00 -10.25 2.55
CA LYS A 149 9.77 -11.29 3.26
C LYS A 149 10.29 -10.82 4.61
N HIS A 150 10.80 -9.59 4.69
CA HIS A 150 11.59 -9.14 5.82
C HIS A 150 10.84 -8.18 6.76
N LEU A 151 9.67 -7.67 6.35
CA LEU A 151 8.87 -6.75 7.16
C LEU A 151 7.43 -7.23 7.29
N THR A 152 6.71 -7.37 6.19
CA THR A 152 5.26 -7.66 6.24
C THR A 152 4.97 -8.99 6.92
N ILE A 153 5.58 -10.09 6.48
CA ILE A 153 5.38 -11.41 7.08
C ILE A 153 5.78 -11.40 8.57
N PRO A 154 7.00 -10.95 8.95
CA PRO A 154 7.38 -10.84 10.36
C PRO A 154 6.44 -9.98 11.21
N ASN A 155 5.95 -8.84 10.71
CA ASN A 155 5.03 -7.99 11.44
C ASN A 155 3.69 -8.70 11.70
N VAL A 156 3.16 -9.41 10.71
CA VAL A 156 1.95 -10.24 10.89
C VAL A 156 2.18 -11.31 11.97
N MET A 157 3.34 -11.96 11.97
CA MET A 157 3.69 -12.99 12.96
C MET A 157 3.78 -12.46 14.39
N ILE A 158 4.43 -11.31 14.61
CA ILE A 158 4.62 -10.73 15.95
C ILE A 158 3.28 -10.33 16.58
N ASN A 159 2.29 -9.95 15.76
CA ASN A 159 0.95 -9.61 16.25
C ASN A 159 0.09 -10.84 16.57
N GLY A 160 0.61 -12.06 16.39
CA GLY A 160 -0.10 -13.30 16.68
C GLY A 160 -1.29 -13.55 15.74
N GLU A 161 -1.28 -12.94 14.56
CA GLU A 161 -2.39 -13.04 13.62
C GLU A 161 -2.33 -14.35 12.81
N LYS A 162 -3.45 -14.67 12.15
CA LYS A 162 -3.71 -15.95 11.44
C LYS A 162 -2.86 -16.09 10.18
N ILE A 163 -1.56 -16.36 10.34
CA ILE A 163 -0.61 -16.53 9.22
C ILE A 163 -1.09 -17.60 8.23
N GLU A 164 -1.72 -18.67 8.71
CA GLU A 164 -2.28 -19.76 7.92
C GLU A 164 -3.48 -19.35 7.06
N LYS A 165 -4.12 -18.23 7.40
CA LYS A 165 -5.21 -17.60 6.66
C LYS A 165 -4.76 -16.44 5.80
N SER A 166 -3.45 -16.16 5.81
CA SER A 166 -2.83 -15.08 5.05
C SER A 166 -2.15 -15.60 3.79
N ARG A 167 -2.13 -14.77 2.75
CA ARG A 167 -1.29 -14.96 1.56
C ARG A 167 -0.51 -13.68 1.31
N PHE A 168 0.73 -13.82 0.87
CA PHE A 168 1.65 -12.71 0.69
C PHE A 168 2.17 -12.72 -0.74
N TRP A 169 2.08 -11.58 -1.40
CA TRP A 169 2.45 -11.44 -2.80
C TRP A 169 3.41 -10.28 -2.98
N SER A 170 4.46 -10.51 -3.77
CA SER A 170 5.30 -9.45 -4.33
C SER A 170 4.96 -9.22 -5.80
N GLY A 171 5.43 -8.12 -6.36
CA GLY A 171 5.44 -7.84 -7.79
C GLY A 171 4.46 -6.76 -8.24
N ASP A 172 4.53 -6.46 -9.53
CA ASP A 172 3.72 -5.44 -10.16
C ASP A 172 2.22 -5.78 -10.16
N TRP A 173 1.35 -4.78 -9.99
CA TRP A 173 -0.10 -4.98 -9.95
C TRP A 173 -0.67 -5.65 -11.20
N LYS A 174 -0.13 -5.38 -12.40
CA LYS A 174 -0.59 -6.02 -13.64
C LYS A 174 -0.30 -7.51 -13.60
N ASN A 175 0.92 -7.88 -13.24
CA ASN A 175 1.32 -9.28 -13.11
C ASN A 175 0.57 -9.96 -11.95
N PHE A 176 0.27 -9.23 -10.88
CA PHE A 176 -0.46 -9.75 -9.72
C PHE A 176 -1.87 -10.17 -10.09
N ILE A 177 -2.61 -9.37 -10.85
CA ILE A 177 -3.97 -9.74 -11.28
C ILE A 177 -4.01 -10.88 -12.29
N GLU A 178 -2.92 -11.14 -13.02
CA GLU A 178 -2.82 -12.28 -13.93
C GLU A 178 -2.67 -13.62 -13.18
N VAL A 179 -2.01 -13.61 -12.02
CA VAL A 179 -1.73 -14.83 -11.24
C VAL A 179 -2.65 -15.03 -10.05
N ASN A 180 -3.38 -14.00 -9.62
CA ASN A 180 -4.32 -14.06 -8.50
C ASN A 180 -5.77 -14.00 -8.98
N ASP A 181 -6.47 -15.13 -8.89
CA ASP A 181 -7.85 -15.32 -9.30
C ASP A 181 -8.89 -15.00 -8.20
N LEU A 182 -8.42 -14.65 -7.00
CA LEU A 182 -9.29 -14.39 -5.84
C LEU A 182 -10.03 -13.06 -5.95
N LYS A 183 -11.19 -13.00 -5.29
CA LYS A 183 -11.98 -11.76 -5.11
C LYS A 183 -12.15 -11.44 -3.63
N TYR A 184 -12.06 -10.16 -3.30
CA TYR A 184 -12.06 -9.67 -1.92
C TYR A 184 -13.34 -8.91 -1.60
N ASP A 185 -13.81 -9.07 -0.37
CA ASP A 185 -14.95 -8.29 0.15
C ASP A 185 -14.54 -6.84 0.42
N VAL A 186 -13.30 -6.64 0.88
CA VAL A 186 -12.75 -5.31 1.15
C VAL A 186 -11.33 -5.23 0.61
N ILE A 187 -11.01 -4.15 -0.10
CA ILE A 187 -9.64 -3.80 -0.47
C ILE A 187 -9.26 -2.53 0.29
N LEU A 188 -8.19 -2.60 1.07
CA LEU A 188 -7.56 -1.47 1.75
C LEU A 188 -6.33 -1.06 0.94
N THR A 189 -6.17 0.23 0.70
CA THR A 189 -4.96 0.75 0.05
C THR A 189 -4.68 2.18 0.51
N SER A 190 -3.41 2.49 0.77
CA SER A 190 -3.00 3.78 1.32
C SER A 190 -1.77 4.27 0.57
N GLU A 191 -1.83 5.52 0.08
CA GLU A 191 -0.72 6.19 -0.62
C GLU A 191 -0.25 5.44 -1.86
N THR A 192 -1.19 4.92 -2.67
CA THR A 192 -0.90 4.16 -3.90
C THR A 192 -1.17 4.92 -5.20
N ILE A 193 -1.67 6.16 -5.10
CA ILE A 193 -2.04 7.01 -6.25
C ILE A 193 -1.01 8.10 -6.57
N TYR A 194 0.14 8.11 -5.91
CA TYR A 194 1.14 9.18 -6.02
C TYR A 194 1.79 9.28 -7.40
N ASN A 195 1.85 8.17 -8.14
CA ASN A 195 2.42 8.13 -9.49
C ASN A 195 1.30 8.05 -10.54
N PRO A 196 1.07 9.11 -11.34
CA PRO A 196 0.06 9.13 -12.40
C PRO A 196 0.15 7.96 -13.38
N ARG A 197 1.36 7.49 -13.69
CA ARG A 197 1.61 6.41 -14.65
C ARG A 197 1.04 5.08 -14.16
N ASN A 198 0.99 4.87 -12.85
CA ASN A 198 0.50 3.64 -12.23
C ASN A 198 -1.00 3.67 -11.90
N GLN A 199 -1.66 4.83 -11.95
CA GLN A 199 -3.06 4.98 -11.53
C GLN A 199 -4.04 4.12 -12.35
N LYS A 200 -3.87 4.04 -13.67
CA LYS A 200 -4.71 3.17 -14.51
C LYS A 200 -4.53 1.70 -14.14
N LYS A 201 -3.28 1.28 -13.92
CA LYS A 201 -2.94 -0.08 -13.51
C LYS A 201 -3.53 -0.41 -12.12
N LEU A 202 -3.49 0.54 -11.19
CA LEU A 202 -4.16 0.41 -9.88
C LEU A 202 -5.67 0.25 -10.05
N LEU A 203 -6.32 1.08 -10.86
CA LEU A 203 -7.76 0.98 -11.11
C LEU A 203 -8.16 -0.38 -11.67
N GLU A 204 -7.39 -0.91 -12.64
CA GLU A 204 -7.60 -2.26 -13.17
C GLU A 204 -7.41 -3.33 -12.10
N ALA A 205 -6.43 -3.17 -11.19
CA ALA A 205 -6.24 -4.11 -10.10
C ALA A 205 -7.40 -4.09 -9.10
N LEU A 206 -7.83 -2.90 -8.69
CA LEU A 206 -8.96 -2.71 -7.78
C LEU A 206 -10.24 -3.35 -8.33
N LYS A 207 -10.62 -3.00 -9.56
CA LYS A 207 -11.87 -3.52 -10.16
C LYS A 207 -11.78 -5.02 -10.46
N THR A 208 -10.60 -5.52 -10.81
CA THR A 208 -10.41 -6.95 -11.07
C THR A 208 -10.51 -7.73 -9.78
N LEU A 209 -9.91 -7.27 -8.68
CA LEU A 209 -9.82 -8.05 -7.45
C LEU A 209 -11.03 -7.86 -6.52
N LEU A 210 -11.88 -6.85 -6.74
CA LEU A 210 -13.06 -6.61 -5.91
C LEU A 210 -14.19 -7.59 -6.24
N LYS A 211 -14.95 -8.00 -5.22
CA LYS A 211 -16.26 -8.65 -5.42
C LYS A 211 -17.29 -7.64 -5.95
N PRO A 212 -18.36 -8.07 -6.64
CA PRO A 212 -19.39 -7.16 -7.13
C PRO A 212 -20.05 -6.27 -6.07
N ASP A 213 -20.12 -6.73 -4.82
CA ASP A 213 -20.64 -6.04 -3.65
C ASP A 213 -19.55 -5.66 -2.63
N GLY A 214 -18.28 -5.69 -3.07
CA GLY A 214 -17.14 -5.34 -2.24
C GLY A 214 -17.00 -3.83 -2.02
N THR A 215 -16.16 -3.45 -1.08
CA THR A 215 -15.84 -2.05 -0.77
C THR A 215 -14.34 -1.80 -0.88
N ILE A 216 -13.94 -0.68 -1.45
CA ILE A 216 -12.55 -0.22 -1.43
C ILE A 216 -12.43 0.96 -0.48
N ILE A 217 -11.45 0.92 0.41
CA ILE A 217 -11.04 2.08 1.21
C ILE A 217 -9.67 2.51 0.70
N LEU A 218 -9.63 3.68 0.05
CA LEU A 218 -8.42 4.26 -0.49
C LEU A 218 -8.15 5.62 0.16
N ALA A 219 -6.96 5.77 0.71
CA ALA A 219 -6.47 7.06 1.19
C ALA A 219 -5.28 7.54 0.38
N GLY A 220 -5.25 8.83 0.07
CA GLY A 220 -4.14 9.45 -0.64
C GLY A 220 -4.16 10.96 -0.50
N LYS A 221 -3.03 11.59 -0.83
CA LYS A 221 -2.92 13.05 -0.80
C LYS A 221 -3.70 13.67 -1.95
N SER A 222 -4.27 14.86 -1.72
CA SER A 222 -4.90 15.64 -2.79
C SER A 222 -3.89 15.95 -3.90
N TYR A 223 -2.61 16.16 -3.53
CA TYR A 223 -1.51 16.30 -4.48
C TYR A 223 -0.15 15.83 -3.92
N TYR A 224 0.62 15.14 -4.75
CA TYR A 224 1.97 14.68 -4.47
C TYR A 224 3.01 15.52 -5.22
N PHE A 225 3.69 16.43 -4.54
CA PHE A 225 4.75 17.24 -5.15
C PHE A 225 5.91 16.37 -5.64
N GLY A 226 6.44 16.66 -6.83
CA GLY A 226 7.54 15.94 -7.47
C GLY A 226 7.07 14.86 -8.45
N VAL A 227 6.31 13.88 -7.97
CA VAL A 227 5.80 12.75 -8.78
C VAL A 227 4.50 13.09 -9.53
N GLY A 228 3.74 14.07 -9.05
CA GLY A 228 2.63 14.71 -9.78
C GLY A 228 1.27 14.01 -9.69
N GLY A 229 1.14 12.90 -8.96
CA GLY A 229 -0.14 12.25 -8.72
C GLY A 229 -0.98 12.94 -7.66
N GLY A 230 -2.20 12.43 -7.44
CA GLY A 230 -3.13 12.98 -6.46
C GLY A 230 -4.56 12.51 -6.66
N MET A 231 -5.40 12.76 -5.65
CA MET A 231 -6.76 12.26 -5.58
C MET A 231 -7.61 12.68 -6.79
N LYS A 232 -7.58 13.96 -7.16
CA LYS A 232 -8.37 14.48 -8.28
C LYS A 232 -8.14 13.69 -9.58
N GLN A 233 -6.88 13.43 -9.93
CA GLN A 233 -6.55 12.72 -11.16
C GLN A 233 -7.06 11.27 -11.14
N PHE A 234 -6.96 10.62 -9.99
CA PHE A 234 -7.44 9.26 -9.82
C PHE A 234 -8.97 9.18 -9.92
N LEU A 235 -9.69 10.10 -9.27
CA LEU A 235 -11.16 10.19 -9.37
C LEU A 235 -11.61 10.48 -10.81
N ASP A 236 -10.92 11.38 -11.53
CA ASP A 236 -11.19 11.65 -12.95
C ASP A 236 -11.03 10.37 -13.82
N LEU A 237 -10.17 9.41 -13.43
CA LEU A 237 -10.04 8.11 -14.11
C LEU A 237 -11.22 7.18 -13.78
N VAL A 238 -11.60 7.11 -12.51
CA VAL A 238 -12.73 6.29 -12.03
C VAL A 238 -14.03 6.70 -12.71
N GLU A 239 -14.32 8.01 -12.79
CA GLU A 239 -15.52 8.55 -13.45
C GLU A 239 -15.56 8.25 -14.96
N LYS A 240 -14.39 8.21 -15.60
CA LYS A 240 -14.27 7.86 -17.03
C LYS A 240 -14.46 6.37 -17.28
N ASP A 241 -13.93 5.51 -16.40
CA ASP A 241 -14.06 4.05 -16.53
C ASP A 241 -15.49 3.57 -16.25
N ARG A 242 -16.23 4.25 -15.37
CA ARG A 242 -17.66 3.99 -15.04
C ARG A 242 -17.93 2.59 -14.48
N THR A 243 -16.91 1.94 -13.92
CA THR A 243 -17.05 0.60 -13.30
C THR A 243 -17.22 0.68 -11.79
N LEU A 244 -16.69 1.72 -11.15
CA LEU A 244 -16.79 1.97 -9.71
C LEU A 244 -17.54 3.27 -9.46
N CYS A 245 -18.30 3.31 -8.38
CA CYS A 245 -18.82 4.55 -7.80
C CYS A 245 -17.93 4.94 -6.63
N TYR A 246 -17.97 6.19 -6.18
CA TYR A 246 -17.20 6.62 -5.02
C TYR A 246 -17.92 7.66 -4.18
N GLU A 247 -17.56 7.73 -2.91
CA GLU A 247 -17.93 8.78 -1.98
C GLU A 247 -16.71 9.25 -1.18
N ASN A 248 -16.62 10.56 -0.95
CA ASN A 248 -15.60 11.10 -0.06
C ASN A 248 -16.02 10.80 1.39
N LEU A 249 -15.22 10.02 2.11
CA LEU A 249 -15.47 9.63 3.48
C LEU A 249 -14.90 10.65 4.47
N TRP A 250 -13.77 11.27 4.11
CA TRP A 250 -13.11 12.28 4.94
C TRP A 250 -12.05 13.08 4.15
N GLU A 251 -11.91 14.36 4.48
CA GLU A 251 -10.89 15.26 3.93
C GLU A 251 -10.19 16.01 5.08
N SER A 252 -8.86 16.02 5.05
CA SER A 252 -8.02 16.75 5.98
C SER A 252 -7.85 18.21 5.56
N ALA A 253 -7.76 19.12 6.54
CA ALA A 253 -7.32 20.48 6.28
C ALA A 253 -5.88 20.57 5.73
N GLU A 254 -5.09 19.50 5.87
CA GLU A 254 -3.71 19.39 5.38
C GLU A 254 -3.61 18.79 3.96
N GLY A 255 -4.74 18.53 3.29
CA GLY A 255 -4.78 18.05 1.89
C GLY A 255 -4.58 16.54 1.74
N ILE A 256 -5.14 15.76 2.66
CA ILE A 256 -5.24 14.30 2.60
C ILE A 256 -6.70 13.92 2.45
N ASP A 257 -7.01 13.04 1.51
CA ASP A 257 -8.37 12.60 1.19
C ASP A 257 -8.51 11.10 1.42
N LEU A 258 -9.61 10.70 2.06
CA LEU A 258 -10.05 9.32 2.24
C LEU A 258 -11.34 9.10 1.46
N VAL A 259 -11.30 8.16 0.53
CA VAL A 259 -12.43 7.88 -0.37
C VAL A 259 -12.83 6.41 -0.24
N GLY A 260 -14.14 6.17 -0.20
CA GLY A 260 -14.76 4.86 -0.30
C GLY A 260 -15.27 4.63 -1.72
N PHE A 261 -15.04 3.43 -2.26
CA PHE A 261 -15.57 3.00 -3.56
C PHE A 261 -16.42 1.75 -3.41
#